data_AF-A0A6J6EBQ7-F1
#
_entry.id   AF-A0A6J6EBQ7-F1
#
_cell.length_a   1.000
_cell.length_b   1.000
_cell.length_c   1.000
_cell.angle_alpha   90.00
_cell.angle_beta   90.00
_cell.angle_gamma   90.00
#
_symmetry.space_group_name_H-M   'P 1'
#
loop_
_entity.id
_entity.type
_entity.pdbx_description
1 polymer ?
#
loop_
_entity_poly.entity_id
_entity_poly.type
_entity_poly.pdbx_seq_one_letter_code
_entity_poly.pdbx_strand_id
1 'polypeptide(L)'
;MWAAPVPEIEAHYYEKCAEYGTQGFAMAPPEDFHHVFFAEDVDAGWAAMGEHILHEATTYSSWQTSDIKSSAHSHAKTVAELREEGLYQIVSPAQAVEEAKAAGDFAVFAMHPLCGGMPISESWKQVDLLRNEILPALA
;
A
#
# COMPACT_ATOMS: atom_id res chain seq x y z
N MET A 1 -16.82 8.62 -7.60
CA MET A 1 -15.75 9.38 -6.91
C MET A 1 -14.44 8.69 -7.22
N TRP A 2 -13.42 9.42 -7.67
CA TRP A 2 -12.21 8.84 -8.26
C TRP A 2 -11.19 8.50 -7.17
N ALA A 3 -10.69 7.27 -7.14
CA ALA A 3 -9.42 6.93 -6.51
C ALA A 3 -8.40 6.74 -7.63
N ALA A 4 -7.84 7.87 -8.05
CA ALA A 4 -6.73 8.08 -8.97
C ALA A 4 -6.28 9.54 -8.73
N PRO A 5 -5.08 9.98 -9.15
CA PRO A 5 -4.77 11.40 -9.11
C PRO A 5 -5.88 12.17 -9.83
N VAL A 6 -6.51 13.14 -9.16
CA VAL A 6 -7.50 14.03 -9.77
C VAL A 6 -6.84 15.40 -9.87
N PRO A 7 -6.21 15.74 -11.01
CA PRO A 7 -5.43 16.96 -11.16
C PRO A 7 -6.24 18.21 -10.84
N GLU A 8 -7.56 18.18 -11.07
CA GLU A 8 -8.46 19.27 -10.76
C GLU A 8 -8.57 19.52 -9.25
N ILE A 9 -8.50 18.47 -8.41
CA ILE A 9 -8.51 18.61 -6.95
C ILE A 9 -7.20 19.22 -6.47
N GLU A 10 -6.07 18.77 -7.01
CA GLU A 10 -4.76 19.33 -6.68
C GLU A 10 -4.65 20.80 -7.11
N ALA A 11 -5.08 21.13 -8.33
CA ALA A 11 -5.13 22.50 -8.83
C ALA A 11 -6.01 23.38 -7.95
N HIS A 12 -7.19 22.88 -7.55
CA HIS A 12 -8.10 23.61 -6.67
C HIS A 12 -7.50 23.81 -5.26
N TYR A 13 -6.77 22.83 -4.73
CA TYR A 13 -6.06 22.97 -3.46
C TYR A 13 -5.06 24.13 -3.49
N TYR A 14 -4.24 24.22 -4.55
CA TYR A 14 -3.26 25.30 -4.68
C TYR A 14 -3.90 26.66 -4.98
N GLU A 15 -5.00 26.70 -5.75
CA GLU A 15 -5.83 27.90 -5.93
C GLU A 15 -6.29 28.46 -4.57
N LYS A 16 -6.81 27.59 -3.69
CA LYS A 16 -7.26 27.99 -2.35
C LYS A 16 -6.11 28.39 -1.43
N CYS A 17 -4.95 27.74 -1.54
CA CYS A 17 -3.76 28.18 -0.83
C CYS A 17 -3.39 29.63 -1.19
N ALA A 18 -3.40 29.97 -2.48
CA ALA A 18 -3.12 31.32 -2.95
C ALA A 18 -4.19 32.34 -2.49
N GLU A 19 -5.48 31.98 -2.59
CA GLU A 19 -6.60 32.83 -2.15
C GLU A 19 -6.50 33.22 -0.67
N TYR A 20 -6.18 32.25 0.19
CA TYR A 20 -6.09 32.47 1.65
C TYR A 20 -4.70 32.90 2.12
N GLY A 21 -3.74 33.09 1.22
CA GLY A 21 -2.38 33.49 1.56
C GLY A 21 -1.63 32.45 2.42
N THR A 22 -1.93 31.16 2.24
CA THR A 22 -1.28 30.05 2.94
C THR A 22 -0.43 29.22 1.98
N GLN A 23 0.45 28.39 2.53
CA GLN A 23 1.20 27.37 1.80
C GLN A 23 0.71 25.98 2.20
N GLY A 24 0.98 25.00 1.34
CA GLY A 24 0.50 23.63 1.48
C GLY A 24 1.20 22.69 0.52
N PHE A 25 0.89 21.40 0.63
CA PHE A 25 1.41 20.35 -0.23
C PHE A 25 0.32 19.31 -0.49
N ALA A 26 0.23 18.85 -1.74
CA ALA A 26 -0.63 17.75 -2.15
C ALA A 26 0.23 16.57 -2.60
N MET A 27 -0.19 15.37 -2.23
CA MET A 27 0.42 14.12 -2.68
C MET A 27 -0.69 13.22 -3.20
N ALA A 28 -0.50 12.69 -4.41
CA ALA A 28 -1.33 11.63 -4.94
C ALA A 28 -0.54 10.31 -4.89
N PRO A 29 -1.22 9.16 -4.71
CA PRO A 29 -0.56 7.88 -4.89
C PRO A 29 -0.01 7.77 -6.32
N PRO A 30 1.15 7.12 -6.52
CA PRO A 30 1.70 6.91 -7.85
C PRO A 30 0.83 5.94 -8.66
N GLU A 31 1.04 5.89 -9.97
CA GLU A 31 0.27 5.01 -10.87
C GLU A 31 0.48 3.51 -10.55
N ASP A 32 1.66 3.15 -10.03
CA ASP A 32 2.07 1.81 -9.63
C ASP A 32 1.87 1.51 -8.13
N PHE A 33 0.88 2.17 -7.52
CA PHE A 33 0.50 1.95 -6.13
C PHE A 33 0.23 0.47 -5.83
N HIS A 34 0.79 -0.01 -4.73
CA HIS A 34 0.51 -1.33 -4.19
C HIS A 34 0.62 -1.31 -2.66
N HIS A 35 -0.09 -2.22 -2.00
CA HIS A 35 0.02 -2.47 -0.57
C HIS A 35 1.23 -3.36 -0.29
N VAL A 36 2.03 -3.01 0.71
CA VAL A 36 3.27 -3.72 1.04
C VAL A 36 3.17 -4.37 2.42
N PHE A 37 3.57 -5.63 2.48
CA PHE A 37 3.70 -6.44 3.69
C PHE A 37 5.10 -7.04 3.73
N PHE A 38 5.64 -7.25 4.93
CA PHE A 38 7.01 -7.73 5.09
C PHE A 38 7.06 -9.15 5.66
N ALA A 39 7.91 -9.99 5.07
CA ALA A 39 8.26 -11.30 5.60
C ALA A 39 9.68 -11.67 5.20
N GLU A 40 10.47 -12.28 6.10
CA GLU A 40 11.82 -12.75 5.77
C GLU A 40 11.80 -13.74 4.59
N ASP A 41 10.84 -14.65 4.60
CA ASP A 41 10.53 -15.57 3.52
C ASP A 41 9.16 -15.22 2.91
N VAL A 42 9.15 -14.86 1.63
CA VAL A 42 7.96 -14.40 0.92
C VAL A 42 6.89 -15.49 0.84
N ASP A 43 7.28 -16.75 0.62
CA ASP A 43 6.33 -17.86 0.50
C ASP A 43 5.69 -18.19 1.86
N ALA A 44 6.48 -18.20 2.92
CA ALA A 44 5.99 -18.34 4.29
C ALA A 44 5.08 -17.17 4.68
N GLY A 45 5.42 -15.95 4.25
CA GLY A 45 4.60 -14.76 4.44
C GLY A 45 3.22 -14.92 3.77
N TRP A 46 3.17 -15.38 2.52
CA TRP A 46 1.89 -15.65 1.84
C TRP A 46 1.08 -16.74 2.53
N ALA A 47 1.73 -17.78 3.03
CA ALA A 47 1.04 -18.83 3.79
C ALA A 47 0.46 -18.31 5.12
N ALA A 48 1.13 -17.35 5.78
CA ALA A 48 0.69 -16.79 7.06
C ALA A 48 -0.35 -15.67 6.92
N MET A 49 -0.20 -14.81 5.92
CA MET A 49 -0.95 -13.55 5.80
C MET A 49 -1.98 -13.57 4.66
N GLY A 50 -1.81 -14.43 3.65
CA GLY A 50 -2.54 -14.35 2.38
C GLY A 50 -4.06 -14.33 2.51
N GLU A 51 -4.63 -15.18 3.37
CA GLU A 51 -6.09 -15.22 3.58
C GLU A 51 -6.64 -13.95 4.24
N HIS A 52 -5.86 -13.31 5.12
CA HIS A 52 -6.24 -12.03 5.72
C HIS A 52 -6.22 -10.91 4.68
N ILE A 53 -5.18 -10.86 3.86
CA ILE A 53 -5.05 -9.88 2.78
C ILE A 53 -6.17 -10.09 1.75
N LEU A 54 -6.49 -11.34 1.40
CA LEU A 54 -7.61 -11.67 0.51
C LEU A 54 -8.95 -11.22 1.11
N HIS A 55 -9.14 -11.39 2.42
CA HIS A 55 -10.36 -10.93 3.09
C HIS A 55 -10.51 -9.41 2.99
N GLU A 56 -9.43 -8.63 3.18
CA GLU A 56 -9.43 -7.20 2.93
C GLU A 56 -9.81 -6.91 1.46
N ALA A 57 -9.06 -7.45 0.50
CA ALA A 57 -9.24 -7.17 -0.92
C ALA A 57 -10.68 -7.46 -1.39
N THR A 58 -11.22 -8.63 -1.04
CA THR A 58 -12.57 -9.04 -1.43
C THR A 58 -13.65 -8.24 -0.71
N THR A 59 -13.44 -7.87 0.55
CA THR A 59 -14.36 -7.01 1.31
C THR A 59 -14.43 -5.61 0.69
N TYR A 60 -13.28 -4.99 0.41
CA TYR A 60 -13.24 -3.68 -0.25
C TYR A 60 -13.81 -3.75 -1.67
N SER A 61 -13.53 -4.82 -2.43
CA SER A 61 -14.17 -5.02 -3.73
C SER A 61 -15.68 -5.13 -3.62
N SER A 62 -16.23 -5.70 -2.54
CA SER A 62 -17.69 -5.82 -2.37
C SER A 62 -18.39 -4.48 -2.16
N TRP A 63 -17.65 -3.47 -1.69
CA TRP A 63 -18.17 -2.12 -1.48
C TRP A 63 -18.10 -1.25 -2.73
N GLN A 64 -17.37 -1.69 -3.77
CA GLN A 64 -17.27 -0.95 -5.02
C GLN A 64 -18.60 -0.98 -5.77
N THR A 65 -19.10 0.21 -6.10
CA THR A 65 -20.24 0.39 -7.01
C THR A 65 -19.73 0.63 -8.42
N SER A 66 -20.58 0.43 -9.43
CA SER A 66 -20.19 0.52 -10.84
C SER A 66 -19.74 1.92 -11.29
N ASP A 67 -20.05 2.95 -10.51
CA ASP A 67 -19.68 4.35 -10.73
C ASP A 67 -18.41 4.80 -9.96
N ILE A 68 -17.82 3.91 -9.16
CA ILE A 68 -16.58 4.16 -8.41
C ILE A 68 -15.43 3.41 -9.07
N LYS A 69 -14.31 4.10 -9.26
CA LYS A 69 -13.05 3.52 -9.73
C LYS A 69 -12.00 3.77 -8.67
N SER A 70 -11.31 2.71 -8.25
CA SER A 70 -10.24 2.79 -7.26
C SER A 70 -8.97 2.14 -7.77
N SER A 71 -7.84 2.83 -7.66
CA SER A 71 -6.51 2.27 -7.87
C SER A 71 -6.21 1.08 -6.95
N ALA A 72 -6.93 0.95 -5.83
CA ALA A 72 -6.82 -0.19 -4.91
C ALA A 72 -7.93 -1.25 -5.14
N HIS A 73 -8.57 -1.29 -6.31
CA HIS A 73 -9.60 -2.29 -6.61
C HIS A 73 -8.97 -3.59 -7.12
N SER A 74 -8.94 -4.60 -6.25
CA SER A 74 -8.56 -5.97 -6.63
C SER A 74 -9.72 -6.74 -7.26
N HIS A 75 -9.41 -7.58 -8.25
CA HIS A 75 -10.36 -8.53 -8.86
C HIS A 75 -10.10 -9.98 -8.44
N ALA A 76 -9.05 -10.23 -7.67
CA ALA A 76 -8.69 -11.54 -7.15
C ALA A 76 -9.78 -12.12 -6.23
N LYS A 77 -9.95 -13.44 -6.33
CA LYS A 77 -10.87 -14.25 -5.51
C LYS A 77 -10.13 -15.32 -4.72
N THR A 78 -8.85 -15.51 -4.99
CA THR A 78 -7.97 -16.44 -4.28
C THR A 78 -6.65 -15.78 -3.94
N VAL A 79 -5.94 -16.33 -2.95
CA VAL A 79 -4.61 -15.83 -2.56
C VAL A 79 -3.62 -15.91 -3.73
N ALA A 80 -3.71 -16.96 -4.55
CA ALA A 80 -2.85 -17.12 -5.72
C ALA A 80 -3.08 -16.02 -6.77
N GLU A 81 -4.36 -15.72 -7.08
CA GLU A 81 -4.72 -14.61 -7.98
C GLU A 81 -4.26 -13.26 -7.40
N LEU A 82 -4.42 -13.06 -6.09
CA LEU A 82 -4.01 -11.82 -5.43
C LEU A 82 -2.50 -11.59 -5.52
N ARG A 83 -1.72 -12.66 -5.32
CA ARG A 83 -0.27 -12.65 -5.47
C ARG A 83 0.17 -12.36 -6.91
N GLU A 84 -0.55 -12.87 -7.89
CA GLU A 84 -0.26 -12.63 -9.32
C GLU A 84 -0.65 -11.21 -9.76
N GLU A 85 -1.77 -10.68 -9.24
CA GLU A 85 -2.30 -9.36 -9.58
C GLU A 85 -1.33 -8.22 -9.18
N GLY A 86 -0.57 -8.40 -8.10
CA GLY A 86 0.51 -7.50 -7.70
C GLY A 86 0.08 -6.21 -7.00
N LEU A 87 -1.23 -5.99 -6.80
CA LEU A 87 -1.75 -4.87 -6.00
C LEU A 87 -1.42 -5.03 -4.51
N TYR A 88 -1.25 -6.27 -4.04
CA TYR A 88 -0.78 -6.61 -2.70
C TYR A 88 0.50 -7.41 -2.82
N GLN A 89 1.55 -6.95 -2.18
CA GLN A 89 2.87 -7.54 -2.28
C GLN A 89 3.41 -7.89 -0.89
N ILE A 90 3.91 -9.12 -0.77
CA ILE A 90 4.74 -9.53 0.36
C ILE A 90 6.18 -9.53 -0.14
N VAL A 91 7.02 -8.74 0.51
CA VAL A 91 8.43 -8.57 0.14
C VAL A 91 9.35 -8.81 1.33
N SER A 92 10.56 -9.27 1.04
CA SER A 92 11.63 -9.38 2.05
C SER A 92 12.21 -8.01 2.41
N PRO A 93 12.86 -7.88 3.59
CA PRO A 93 13.54 -6.65 3.96
C PRO A 93 14.54 -6.17 2.90
N ALA A 94 15.28 -7.09 2.28
CA ALA A 94 16.21 -6.76 1.21
C ALA A 94 15.50 -6.18 -0.02
N GLN A 95 14.39 -6.79 -0.45
CA GLN A 95 13.58 -6.27 -1.57
C GLN A 95 13.00 -4.89 -1.27
N ALA A 96 12.49 -4.68 -0.05
CA ALA A 96 11.99 -3.38 0.38
C ALA A 96 13.09 -2.31 0.36
N VAL A 97 14.31 -2.62 0.82
CA VAL A 97 15.43 -1.66 0.77
C VAL A 97 15.78 -1.30 -0.68
N GLU A 98 15.82 -2.27 -1.59
CA GLU A 98 16.09 -2.01 -3.01
C GLU A 98 14.98 -1.16 -3.65
N GLU A 99 13.71 -1.46 -3.36
CA GLU A 99 12.57 -0.69 -3.84
C GLU A 99 12.61 0.77 -3.33
N ALA A 100 12.85 0.96 -2.03
CA ALA A 100 12.95 2.30 -1.45
C ALA A 100 14.11 3.10 -2.06
N LYS A 101 15.27 2.48 -2.27
CA LYS A 101 16.42 3.13 -2.92
C LYS A 101 16.13 3.50 -4.36
N ALA A 102 15.41 2.64 -5.09
CA ALA A 102 15.02 2.92 -6.47
C ALA A 102 13.99 4.06 -6.56
N ALA A 103 13.07 4.15 -5.60
CA ALA A 103 12.07 5.22 -5.51
C ALA A 103 12.64 6.57 -5.01
N GLY A 104 13.76 6.55 -4.29
CA GLY A 104 14.45 7.76 -3.82
C GLY A 104 13.74 8.47 -2.67
N ASP A 105 13.90 9.80 -2.58
CA ASP A 105 13.45 10.60 -1.42
C ASP A 105 11.93 10.57 -1.16
N PHE A 106 11.15 10.10 -2.13
CA PHE A 106 9.69 9.99 -2.03
C PHE A 106 9.20 8.53 -1.98
N ALA A 107 10.07 7.59 -1.60
CA ALA A 107 9.65 6.20 -1.37
C ALA A 107 8.53 6.12 -0.32
N VAL A 108 7.46 5.38 -0.64
CA VAL A 108 6.31 5.18 0.24
C VAL A 108 5.95 3.71 0.28
N PHE A 109 5.86 3.14 1.49
CA PHE A 109 5.27 1.82 1.70
C PHE A 109 3.88 1.95 2.31
N ALA A 110 2.85 1.56 1.55
CA ALA A 110 1.46 1.54 2.02
C ALA A 110 1.18 0.26 2.82
N MET A 111 1.47 0.30 4.12
CA MET A 111 1.33 -0.86 5.01
C MET A 111 -0.01 -0.87 5.75
N HIS A 112 -0.72 -2.01 5.72
CA HIS A 112 -1.93 -2.24 6.53
C HIS A 112 -1.74 -3.44 7.46
N PRO A 113 -0.89 -3.34 8.51
CA PRO A 113 -0.44 -4.50 9.27
C PRO A 113 -1.56 -5.24 10.02
N LEU A 114 -2.74 -4.63 10.21
CA LEU A 114 -3.89 -5.22 10.90
C LEU A 114 -5.08 -5.53 9.97
N CYS A 115 -4.88 -5.52 8.65
CA CYS A 115 -5.97 -5.74 7.71
C CYS A 115 -6.57 -7.14 7.81
N GLY A 116 -7.84 -7.29 7.40
CA GLY A 116 -8.48 -8.60 7.26
C GLY A 116 -8.51 -9.47 8.51
N GLY A 117 -8.40 -8.86 9.70
CA GLY A 117 -8.28 -9.60 10.96
C GLY A 117 -6.91 -10.23 11.20
N MET A 118 -5.83 -9.65 10.65
CA MET A 118 -4.45 -10.11 10.83
C MET A 118 -4.13 -10.37 12.31
N PRO A 119 -3.49 -11.50 12.65
CA PRO A 119 -3.03 -11.74 14.02
C PRO A 119 -2.05 -10.65 14.45
N ILE A 120 -2.26 -10.10 15.65
CA ILE A 120 -1.43 -9.03 16.21
C ILE A 120 0.07 -9.40 16.23
N SER A 121 0.39 -10.68 16.50
CA SER A 121 1.77 -11.16 16.46
C SER A 121 2.39 -11.09 15.06
N GLU A 122 1.61 -11.32 14.01
CA GLU A 122 2.08 -11.22 12.62
C GLU A 122 2.27 -9.76 12.23
N SER A 123 1.37 -8.89 12.66
CA SER A 123 1.51 -7.43 12.50
C SER A 123 2.78 -6.89 13.15
N TRP A 124 3.11 -7.36 14.37
CA TRP A 124 4.32 -6.94 15.06
C TRP A 124 5.60 -7.38 14.34
N LYS A 125 5.63 -8.60 13.79
CA LYS A 125 6.79 -9.04 12.97
C LYS A 125 7.07 -8.07 11.83
N GLN A 126 6.04 -7.62 11.11
CA GLN A 126 6.21 -6.66 10.01
C GLN A 126 6.81 -5.33 10.48
N VAL A 127 6.31 -4.80 11.60
CA VAL A 127 6.82 -3.56 12.20
C VAL A 127 8.25 -3.73 12.68
N ASP A 128 8.59 -4.89 13.25
CA ASP A 128 9.95 -5.20 13.69
C ASP A 128 10.91 -5.32 12.50
N LEU A 129 10.52 -5.95 11.40
CA LEU A 129 11.32 -5.99 10.16
C LEU A 129 11.55 -4.59 9.60
N LEU A 130 10.51 -3.77 9.53
CA LEU A 130 10.63 -2.37 9.11
C LEU A 130 11.63 -1.62 9.98
N ARG A 131 11.48 -1.70 11.30
CA ARG A 131 12.28 -0.96 12.27
C ARG A 131 13.73 -1.43 12.34
N ASN A 132 13.95 -2.74 12.34
CA ASN A 132 15.24 -3.32 12.71
C ASN A 132 16.09 -3.68 11.48
N GLU A 133 15.49 -3.85 10.31
CA GLU A 133 16.20 -4.28 9.10
C GLU A 133 16.09 -3.27 7.94
N ILE A 134 14.88 -2.77 7.66
CA ILE A 134 14.65 -1.92 6.48
C ILE A 134 15.15 -0.49 6.74
N LEU A 135 14.60 0.19 7.76
CA LEU A 135 14.95 1.59 8.05
C LEU A 135 16.45 1.80 8.34
N PRO A 136 17.14 0.93 9.11
CA PRO A 136 18.57 1.08 9.33
C PRO A 136 19.42 0.93 8.06
N ALA A 137 18.96 0.17 7.07
CA ALA A 137 19.66 -0.04 5.81
C ALA A 137 19.45 1.10 4.78
N LEU A 138 18.54 2.04 5.08
CA LEU A 138 18.27 3.25 4.30
C LEU A 138 18.95 4.51 4.88
N ALA A 139 19.53 4.40 6.07
CA ALA A 139 20.17 5.51 6.79
C ALA A 139 21.58 5.86 6.30
#